data_AF-A0A7S2DL43-F1
#
_entry.id   AF-A0A7S2DL43-F1
#
_cell.length_a   1.000
_cell.length_b   1.000
_cell.length_c   1.000
_cell.angle_alpha   90.00
_cell.angle_beta   90.00
_cell.angle_gamma   90.00
#
_symmetry.space_group_name_H-M   'P 1'
#
loop_
_entity.id
_entity.type
_entity.pdbx_description
1 polymer ?
#
loop_
_entity_poly.entity_id
_entity_poly.type
_entity_poly.pdbx_seq_one_letter_code
_entity_poly.pdbx_strand_id
1 'polypeptide(L)'
;AYHLSELIEDHAFNTYSGYLRDHEALLKSKPVPTIAYKYYVQDNPFLFDLFCTVNQNEIEYDEGGVPFSARRPDLKCLYDVFINIRDDEKEHWKTLCNLVQFGDMQ
;
A
#
# COMPACT_ATOMS: atom_id res chain seq x y z
N ALA A 1 -2.24 20.33 8.74
CA ALA A 1 -3.50 19.56 8.88
C ALA A 1 -3.32 18.06 8.69
N TYR A 2 -2.27 17.60 7.99
CA TYR A 2 -2.06 16.17 7.69
C TYR A 2 -1.41 15.35 8.80
N HIS A 3 -0.86 15.97 9.86
CA HIS A 3 -0.18 15.24 10.93
C HIS A 3 -1.05 14.18 11.63
N LEU A 4 -2.34 14.46 11.81
CA LEU A 4 -3.27 13.46 12.34
C LEU A 4 -3.43 12.28 11.37
N SER A 5 -3.53 12.55 10.07
CA SER A 5 -3.63 11.52 9.04
C SER A 5 -2.36 10.66 8.99
N GLU A 6 -1.17 11.26 9.11
CA GLU A 6 0.10 10.51 9.19
C GLU A 6 0.10 9.50 10.36
N LEU A 7 -0.33 9.93 11.54
CA LEU A 7 -0.40 9.04 12.71
C LEU A 7 -1.43 7.92 12.52
N ILE A 8 -2.52 8.19 11.80
CA ILE A 8 -3.53 7.18 11.49
C ILE A 8 -2.96 6.14 10.53
N GLU A 9 -2.30 6.56 9.45
CA GLU A 9 -1.74 5.62 8.47
C GLU A 9 -0.61 4.76 9.06
N ASP A 10 0.28 5.34 9.88
CA ASP A 10 1.32 4.58 10.58
C ASP A 10 0.71 3.56 11.56
N HIS A 11 -0.35 3.94 12.28
CA HIS A 11 -1.06 3.02 13.15
C HIS A 11 -1.76 1.90 12.37
N ALA A 12 -2.35 2.22 11.21
CA ALA A 12 -2.99 1.25 10.33
C ALA A 12 -1.97 0.22 9.83
N PHE A 13 -0.82 0.68 9.33
CA PHE A 13 0.30 -0.18 8.91
C PHE A 13 0.72 -1.17 10.02
N ASN A 14 0.91 -0.65 11.24
CA ASN A 14 1.29 -1.46 12.39
C ASN A 14 0.21 -2.48 12.77
N THR A 15 -1.06 -2.09 12.69
CA THR A 15 -2.21 -2.97 12.97
C THR A 15 -2.28 -4.13 11.98
N TYR A 16 -2.17 -3.85 10.68
CA TYR A 16 -2.17 -4.89 9.66
C TYR A 16 -0.93 -5.80 9.78
N SER A 17 0.23 -5.24 10.10
CA SER A 17 1.45 -6.01 10.34
C SER A 17 1.30 -7.02 11.49
N GLY A 18 0.71 -6.58 12.61
CA GLY A 18 0.40 -7.46 13.74
C GLY A 18 -0.59 -8.55 13.36
N TYR A 19 -1.68 -8.17 12.68
CA TYR A 19 -2.71 -9.12 12.25
C TYR A 19 -2.18 -10.19 11.30
N LEU A 20 -1.35 -9.80 10.33
CA LEU A 20 -0.68 -10.70 9.39
C LEU A 20 0.18 -11.73 10.11
N ARG A 21 0.96 -11.31 11.11
CA ARG A 21 1.81 -12.22 11.90
C ARG A 21 0.98 -13.20 12.72
N ASP A 22 -0.08 -12.72 13.34
CA ASP A 22 -0.85 -13.53 14.29
C ASP A 22 -1.82 -14.51 13.58
N HIS A 23 -2.25 -14.18 12.36
CA HIS A 23 -3.25 -14.94 11.59
C HIS A 23 -2.73 -15.51 10.26
N GLU A 24 -1.41 -15.56 10.07
CA GLU A 24 -0.77 -15.97 8.82
C GLU A 24 -1.34 -17.29 8.25
N ALA A 25 -1.42 -18.33 9.07
CA ALA A 25 -1.91 -19.65 8.65
C ALA A 25 -3.38 -19.62 8.20
N LEU A 26 -4.22 -18.85 8.90
CA LEU A 26 -5.64 -18.70 8.58
C LEU A 26 -5.85 -17.92 7.28
N LEU A 27 -5.04 -16.88 7.05
CA LEU A 27 -5.14 -16.04 5.87
C LEU A 27 -4.62 -16.77 4.63
N LYS A 28 -3.56 -17.57 4.76
CA LYS A 28 -3.03 -18.41 3.68
C LYS A 28 -4.00 -19.52 3.28
N SER A 29 -4.85 -20.00 4.18
CA SER A 29 -5.83 -21.03 3.86
C SER A 29 -7.08 -20.50 3.13
N LYS A 30 -7.26 -19.18 3.04
CA LYS A 30 -8.43 -18.56 2.44
C LYS A 30 -8.13 -18.09 1.01
N PRO A 31 -9.06 -18.28 0.06
CA PRO A 31 -8.88 -17.80 -1.29
C PRO A 31 -8.91 -16.27 -1.33
N VAL A 32 -8.35 -15.72 -2.41
CA VAL A 32 -8.42 -14.28 -2.70
C VAL A 32 -9.88 -13.87 -2.90
N PRO A 33 -10.39 -12.84 -2.21
CA PRO A 33 -11.72 -12.30 -2.46
C PRO A 33 -11.84 -11.73 -3.88
N THR A 34 -12.96 -11.98 -4.55
CA THR A 34 -13.21 -11.52 -5.92
C THR A 34 -13.04 -10.01 -6.07
N ILE A 35 -13.46 -9.22 -5.07
CA ILE A 35 -13.32 -7.76 -5.10
C ILE A 35 -11.86 -7.30 -5.05
N ALA A 36 -11.03 -7.96 -4.24
CA ALA A 36 -9.61 -7.63 -4.13
C ALA A 36 -8.86 -8.02 -5.42
N TYR A 37 -9.18 -9.19 -5.97
CA TYR A 37 -8.65 -9.61 -7.26
C TYR A 37 -9.02 -8.60 -8.36
N LYS A 38 -10.26 -8.14 -8.37
CA LYS A 38 -10.70 -7.13 -9.33
C LYS A 38 -9.93 -5.82 -9.15
N TYR A 39 -9.81 -5.31 -7.92
CA TYR A 39 -9.13 -4.05 -7.63
C TYR A 39 -7.63 -4.06 -7.97
N TYR A 40 -6.88 -5.07 -7.53
CA TYR A 40 -5.42 -5.12 -7.69
C TYR A 40 -4.95 -5.71 -9.03
N VAL A 41 -5.74 -6.59 -9.66
CA VAL A 41 -5.30 -7.36 -10.85
C VAL A 41 -6.05 -6.97 -12.12
N GLN A 42 -7.38 -6.80 -12.07
CA GLN A 42 -8.20 -6.60 -13.28
C GLN A 42 -8.50 -5.14 -13.62
N ASP A 43 -8.83 -4.30 -12.63
CA ASP A 43 -9.19 -2.90 -12.84
C ASP A 43 -7.93 -2.08 -13.15
N ASN A 44 -8.15 -0.97 -13.86
CA ASN A 44 -7.09 -0.19 -14.52
C ASN A 44 -6.05 0.32 -13.49
N PRO A 45 -4.72 0.15 -13.75
CA PRO A 45 -3.62 0.67 -12.90
C PRO A 45 -3.66 2.18 -12.68
N PHE A 46 -4.47 2.87 -13.50
CA PHE A 46 -4.60 4.30 -13.53
C PHE A 46 -5.01 4.92 -12.18
N LEU A 47 -5.67 4.18 -11.29
CA LEU A 47 -5.99 4.68 -9.95
C LEU A 47 -4.74 4.70 -9.05
N PHE A 48 -3.89 3.68 -9.11
CA PHE A 48 -2.67 3.61 -8.30
C PHE A 48 -1.68 4.71 -8.70
N ASP A 49 -1.43 4.86 -10.00
CA ASP A 49 -0.57 5.93 -10.55
C ASP A 49 -1.11 7.35 -10.32
N LEU A 50 -2.44 7.53 -10.20
CA LEU A 50 -3.05 8.85 -10.02
C LEU A 50 -3.06 9.30 -8.55
N PHE A 51 -3.14 8.37 -7.60
CA PHE A 51 -3.19 8.68 -6.16
C PHE A 51 -1.81 8.61 -5.49
N CYS A 52 -0.85 7.84 -6.03
CA CYS A 52 0.53 7.84 -5.56
C CYS A 52 1.28 9.06 -6.10
N THR A 53 1.34 10.15 -5.33
CA THR A 53 2.05 11.38 -5.73
C THR A 53 3.53 11.37 -5.31
N VAL A 54 4.05 10.23 -4.88
CA VAL A 54 5.48 10.07 -4.57
C VAL A 54 6.31 10.46 -5.78
N ASN A 55 7.18 11.43 -5.57
CA ASN A 55 7.96 12.07 -6.61
C ASN A 55 8.78 11.00 -7.36
N GLN A 56 8.90 11.07 -8.69
CA GLN A 56 9.60 10.07 -9.51
C GLN A 56 11.05 9.81 -9.07
N ASN A 57 11.64 10.75 -8.32
CA ASN A 57 13.00 10.69 -7.81
C ASN A 57 13.14 9.92 -6.47
N GLU A 58 12.03 9.58 -5.80
CA GLU A 58 11.98 8.80 -4.55
C GLU A 58 11.31 7.43 -4.76
N ILE A 59 11.15 7.01 -6.02
CA ILE A 59 10.56 5.71 -6.29
C ILE A 59 11.50 4.63 -5.74
N GLU A 60 11.05 3.97 -4.69
CA GLU A 60 11.68 2.73 -4.22
C GLU A 60 11.42 1.66 -5.28
N TYR A 61 12.52 1.07 -5.77
CA TYR A 61 12.49 -0.07 -6.65
C TYR A 61 12.54 -1.34 -5.80
N ASP A 62 11.77 -2.36 -6.19
CA ASP A 62 11.97 -3.68 -5.59
C ASP A 62 13.31 -4.31 -6.06
N GLU A 63 13.69 -5.46 -5.49
CA GLU A 63 14.91 -6.18 -5.89
C GLU A 63 14.95 -6.53 -7.40
N GLY A 64 13.81 -6.46 -8.10
CA GLY A 64 13.68 -6.66 -9.54
C GLY A 64 13.76 -5.39 -10.38
N GLY A 65 13.99 -4.22 -9.78
CA GLY A 65 14.07 -2.94 -10.49
C GLY A 65 12.73 -2.40 -10.97
N VAL A 66 11.62 -2.92 -10.43
CA VAL A 66 10.27 -2.42 -10.76
C VAL A 66 9.89 -1.35 -9.75
N PRO A 67 9.44 -0.15 -10.19
CA PRO A 67 8.98 0.88 -9.29
C PRO A 67 7.81 0.35 -8.46
N PHE A 68 7.82 0.55 -7.13
CA PHE A 68 6.76 0.05 -6.24
C PHE A 68 5.36 0.47 -6.71
N SER A 69 5.23 1.70 -7.24
CA SER A 69 3.99 2.22 -7.82
C SER A 69 3.48 1.48 -9.07
N ALA A 70 4.35 0.77 -9.78
CA ALA A 70 3.99 0.00 -10.99
C ALA A 70 3.78 -1.50 -10.70
N ARG A 71 3.90 -1.91 -9.43
CA ARG A 71 3.83 -3.31 -9.06
C ARG A 71 2.40 -3.81 -9.19
N ARG A 72 2.18 -4.81 -10.05
CA ARG A 72 0.94 -5.59 -10.03
C ARG A 72 1.08 -6.70 -9.01
N PRO A 73 0.25 -6.74 -7.95
CA PRO A 73 0.36 -7.79 -6.96
C PRO A 73 -0.02 -9.16 -7.53
N ASP A 74 0.80 -10.17 -7.25
CA ASP A 74 0.44 -11.57 -7.50
C ASP A 74 -0.35 -12.09 -6.29
N LEU A 75 -1.68 -12.12 -6.41
CA LEU A 75 -2.58 -12.54 -5.34
C LEU A 75 -2.86 -14.05 -5.41
N LYS A 76 -2.33 -14.83 -4.46
CA LYS A 76 -2.56 -16.29 -4.37
C LYS A 76 -3.53 -16.66 -3.26
N CYS A 77 -3.52 -15.90 -2.18
CA CYS A 77 -4.37 -16.12 -1.01
C CYS A 77 -4.77 -14.80 -0.34
N LEU A 78 -5.68 -14.88 0.63
CA LEU A 78 -6.13 -13.70 1.37
C LEU A 78 -4.96 -13.01 2.09
N TYR A 79 -3.93 -13.75 2.49
CA TYR A 79 -2.72 -13.19 3.10
C TYR A 79 -2.03 -12.16 2.19
N ASP A 80 -1.93 -12.44 0.89
CA ASP A 80 -1.31 -11.54 -0.08
C ASP A 80 -2.12 -10.25 -0.23
N VAL A 81 -3.45 -10.32 -0.11
CA VAL A 81 -4.33 -9.14 -0.12
C VAL A 81 -4.05 -8.25 1.09
N PHE A 82 -3.92 -8.84 2.29
CA PHE A 82 -3.59 -8.07 3.49
C PHE A 82 -2.19 -7.47 3.45
N ILE A 83 -1.23 -8.12 2.78
CA ILE A 83 0.09 -7.53 2.52
C ILE A 83 -0.05 -6.28 1.66
N ASN A 84 -0.82 -6.33 0.58
CA ASN A 84 -0.99 -5.16 -0.28
C ASN A 84 -1.70 -4.02 0.46
N ILE A 85 -2.77 -4.32 1.21
CA ILE A 85 -3.46 -3.30 2.01
C ILE A 85 -2.49 -2.64 2.98
N ARG A 86 -1.67 -3.43 3.70
CA ARG A 86 -0.63 -2.90 4.59
C ARG A 86 0.32 -1.97 3.85
N ASP A 87 0.81 -2.40 2.68
CA ASP A 87 1.79 -1.64 1.91
C ASP A 87 1.16 -0.36 1.33
N ASP A 88 -0.11 -0.38 0.94
CA ASP A 88 -0.89 0.79 0.52
C ASP A 88 -0.93 1.85 1.66
N GLU A 89 -1.17 1.46 2.92
CA GLU A 89 -1.16 2.42 4.04
C GLU A 89 0.22 3.08 4.24
N LYS A 90 1.31 2.36 3.95
CA LYS A 90 2.66 2.94 3.97
C LYS A 90 2.83 3.97 2.85
N GLU A 91 2.27 3.73 1.68
CA GLU A 91 2.30 4.68 0.57
C GLU A 91 1.41 5.89 0.82
N HIS A 92 0.25 5.70 1.44
CA HIS A 92 -0.61 6.79 1.93
C HIS A 92 0.16 7.67 2.92
N TRP A 93 0.84 7.06 3.90
CA TRP A 93 1.68 7.78 4.85
C TRP A 93 2.77 8.61 4.15
N LYS A 94 3.52 8.01 3.22
CA LYS A 94 4.55 8.70 2.44
C LYS A 94 3.98 9.89 1.66
N THR A 95 2.84 9.68 1.01
CA THR A 95 2.13 10.72 0.26
C THR A 95 1.74 11.89 1.15
N LEU A 96 1.21 11.61 2.35
CA LEU A 96 0.85 12.63 3.34
C LEU A 96 2.07 13.40 3.85
N CYS A 97 3.17 12.70 4.17
CA CYS A 97 4.42 13.33 4.57
C CYS A 97 4.97 14.26 3.49
N ASN A 98 4.92 13.84 2.23
CA ASN A 98 5.34 14.68 1.11
C ASN A 98 4.47 15.94 1.01
N LEU A 99 3.14 15.82 1.14
CA LEU A 99 2.24 16.98 1.13
C LEU A 99 2.48 17.96 2.29
N VAL A 100 2.87 17.47 3.47
CA VAL A 100 3.29 18.33 4.59
C VAL A 100 4.57 19.08 4.25
N GLN A 101 5.59 18.38 3.75
CA GLN A 101 6.89 18.99 3.41
C GLN A 101 6.77 20.03 2.29
N PHE A 102 5.92 19.80 1.29
CA PHE A 102 5.64 20.79 0.24
C PHE A 102 4.79 21.96 0.75
N GLY A 103 3.96 21.76 1.78
CA GLY A 103 3.19 22.83 2.43
C GLY A 103 4.05 23.78 3.26
N ASP A 104 5.15 23.31 3.84
CA ASP A 104 6.09 24.12 4.62
C ASP A 104 7.10 24.91 3.76
N MET A 105 7.11 24.69 2.44
CA MET A 105 8.01 25.36 1.48
C MET A 105 7.37 26.55 0.74
N GLN A 106 6.19 27.02 1.19
CA GLN A 106 5.46 28.19 0.65
C GLN A 106 5.47 29.39 1.60
#